data_AF-A0A482VHI8-F1
#
_entry.id   AF-A0A482VHI8-F1
#
_cell.length_a   1.000
_cell.length_b   1.000
_cell.length_c   1.000
_cell.angle_alpha   90.00
_cell.angle_beta   90.00
_cell.angle_gamma   90.00
#
_symmetry.space_group_name_H-M   'P 1'
#
loop_
_entity.id
_entity.type
_entity.pdbx_description
1 polymer ?
#
loop_
_entity_poly.entity_id
_entity_poly.type
_entity_poly.pdbx_seq_one_letter_code
_entity_poly.pdbx_strand_id
1 'polypeptide(L)'
;MAFTEDQKKFMLEAYFRNGTKNDGVWQYSIGACYEEFREEFPQEVFDYEKFRQTLHRCLNNWQEAGSIGRKKGSGRPKLRTPEVVENVQNIIGAASRTSIRQLAQQTGL
;
A
#
# COMPACT_ATOMS: atom_id res chain seq x y z
N MET A 1 14.60 -3.26 -1.26
CA MET A 1 13.53 -2.89 -2.20
C MET A 1 12.21 -3.34 -1.62
N ALA A 2 11.16 -2.54 -1.80
CA ALA A 2 9.81 -2.88 -1.38
C ALA A 2 9.01 -3.37 -2.59
N PHE A 3 8.22 -4.41 -2.42
CA PHE A 3 7.37 -4.92 -3.50
C PHE A 3 6.37 -3.84 -3.97
N THR A 4 6.20 -3.74 -5.28
CA THR A 4 5.21 -2.87 -5.92
C THR A 4 3.79 -3.38 -5.66
N GLU A 5 2.77 -2.61 -6.06
CA GLU A 5 1.38 -3.06 -5.94
C GLU A 5 1.08 -4.22 -6.91
N ASP A 6 1.57 -4.11 -8.15
CA ASP A 6 1.41 -5.16 -9.17
C ASP A 6 2.07 -6.48 -8.74
N GLN A 7 3.27 -6.41 -8.16
CA GLN A 7 3.94 -7.59 -7.61
C GLN A 7 3.15 -8.24 -6.48
N LYS A 8 2.57 -7.45 -5.57
CA LYS A 8 1.74 -7.99 -4.48
C LYS A 8 0.45 -8.60 -4.99
N LYS A 9 -0.12 -8.03 -6.06
CA LYS A 9 -1.28 -8.60 -6.73
C LYS A 9 -0.95 -9.94 -7.35
N PHE A 10 0.15 -10.01 -8.10
CA PHE A 10 0.64 -11.26 -8.67
C PHE A 10 0.90 -12.32 -7.59
N MET A 11 1.55 -11.97 -6.47
CA MET A 11 1.80 -12.90 -5.37
C MET A 11 0.52 -13.57 -4.85
N LEU A 12 -0.55 -12.80 -4.64
CA LEU A 12 -1.82 -13.34 -4.17
C LEU A 12 -2.46 -14.24 -5.23
N GLU A 13 -2.49 -13.78 -6.48
CA GLU A 13 -3.05 -14.56 -7.58
C GLU A 13 -2.32 -15.88 -7.78
N ALA A 14 -0.99 -15.86 -7.85
CA ALA A 14 -0.15 -17.05 -7.98
C ALA A 14 -0.29 -17.97 -6.76
N TYR A 15 -0.38 -17.43 -5.55
CA TYR A 15 -0.59 -18.24 -4.34
C TYR A 15 -1.91 -19.02 -4.38
N PHE A 16 -3.01 -18.37 -4.75
CA PHE A 16 -4.31 -19.05 -4.85
C PHE A 16 -4.39 -19.99 -6.07
N ARG A 17 -3.77 -19.62 -7.18
CA ARG A 17 -3.68 -20.44 -8.40
C ARG A 17 -2.95 -21.76 -8.14
N ASN A 18 -1.90 -21.72 -7.34
CA ASN A 18 -1.15 -22.89 -6.90
C ASN A 18 -1.85 -23.73 -5.82
N GLY A 19 -3.09 -23.37 -5.46
CA GLY A 19 -3.90 -24.16 -4.54
C GLY A 19 -4.25 -25.52 -5.14
N THR A 20 -3.86 -26.59 -4.48
CA THR A 20 -4.30 -27.95 -4.81
C THR A 20 -5.29 -28.44 -3.76
N LYS A 21 -6.37 -29.09 -4.20
CA LYS A 21 -7.38 -29.63 -3.30
C LYS A 21 -7.08 -31.11 -3.03
N ASN A 22 -6.58 -31.42 -1.85
CA ASN A 22 -6.29 -32.78 -1.39
C ASN A 22 -7.28 -33.15 -0.27
N ASP A 23 -8.02 -34.24 -0.44
CA ASP A 23 -9.03 -34.73 0.52
C ASP A 23 -10.03 -33.67 1.01
N GLY A 24 -10.43 -32.78 0.10
CA GLY A 24 -11.38 -31.71 0.41
C GLY A 24 -10.75 -30.46 1.04
N VAL A 25 -9.47 -30.52 1.44
CA VAL A 25 -8.72 -29.42 2.03
C VAL A 25 -7.87 -28.72 0.95
N TRP A 26 -7.93 -27.40 0.90
CA TRP A 26 -7.04 -26.61 0.05
C TRP A 26 -5.64 -26.54 0.68
N GLN A 27 -4.65 -26.99 -0.07
CA GLN A 27 -3.24 -26.87 0.25
C GLN A 27 -2.60 -25.86 -0.70
N TYR A 28 -1.89 -24.89 -0.14
CA TYR A 28 -1.24 -23.83 -0.91
C TYR A 28 0.28 -23.91 -0.70
N SER A 29 1.04 -23.73 -1.78
CA SER A 29 2.51 -23.78 -1.75
C SER A 29 3.10 -22.39 -1.95
N ILE A 30 3.74 -21.85 -0.90
CA ILE A 30 4.51 -20.60 -0.99
C ILE A 30 5.70 -20.78 -1.93
N GLY A 31 6.32 -21.97 -1.95
CA GLY A 31 7.44 -22.28 -2.82
C GLY A 31 7.05 -22.21 -4.29
N ALA A 32 5.96 -22.87 -4.68
CA ALA A 32 5.47 -22.83 -6.07
C ALA A 32 5.13 -21.39 -6.51
N CYS A 33 4.47 -20.63 -5.62
CA CYS A 33 4.19 -19.22 -5.85
C CYS A 33 5.47 -18.37 -6.02
N TYR A 34 6.52 -18.67 -5.26
CA TYR A 34 7.80 -17.95 -5.37
C TYR A 34 8.52 -18.25 -6.69
N GLU A 35 8.50 -19.49 -7.16
CA GLU A 35 9.09 -19.85 -8.46
C GLU A 35 8.34 -19.16 -9.61
N GLU A 36 7.00 -19.20 -9.63
CA GLU A 36 6.21 -18.44 -10.61
C GLU A 36 6.51 -16.93 -10.56
N PHE A 37 6.69 -16.38 -9.36
CA PHE A 37 7.04 -14.96 -9.21
C PHE A 37 8.44 -14.64 -9.76
N ARG A 38 9.40 -15.56 -9.62
CA ARG A 38 10.75 -15.39 -10.20
C ARG A 38 10.75 -15.47 -11.71
N GLU A 39 9.90 -16.32 -12.29
CA GLU A 39 9.74 -16.44 -13.73
C GLU A 39 9.11 -15.18 -14.34
N GLU A 40 8.09 -14.61 -13.67
CA GLU A 40 7.42 -13.38 -14.13
C GLU A 40 8.29 -12.12 -13.94
N PHE A 41 9.06 -12.04 -12.85
CA PHE A 41 9.91 -10.89 -12.52
C PHE A 41 11.40 -11.25 -12.44
N PRO A 42 12.03 -11.73 -13.54
CA PRO A 42 13.38 -12.30 -13.51
C PRO A 42 14.48 -11.26 -13.26
N GLN A 43 14.17 -9.99 -13.50
CA GLN A 43 15.12 -8.87 -13.29
C GLN A 43 15.22 -8.44 -11.81
N GLU A 44 14.32 -8.92 -10.95
CA GLU A 44 14.24 -8.47 -9.58
C GLU A 44 14.73 -9.54 -8.60
N VAL A 45 15.85 -9.27 -7.95
CA VAL A 45 16.43 -10.18 -6.96
C VAL A 45 15.74 -9.97 -5.61
N PHE A 46 14.72 -10.79 -5.36
CA PHE A 46 14.04 -10.84 -4.06
C PHE A 46 14.47 -12.05 -3.23
N ASP A 47 14.72 -11.79 -1.95
CA ASP A 47 14.93 -12.81 -0.92
C ASP A 47 13.62 -13.56 -0.65
N TYR A 48 13.68 -14.89 -0.60
CA TYR A 48 12.56 -15.76 -0.29
C TYR A 48 11.87 -15.41 1.04
N GLU A 49 12.63 -15.05 2.08
CA GLU A 49 12.05 -14.72 3.38
C GLU A 49 11.30 -13.39 3.32
N LYS A 50 11.81 -12.40 2.58
CA LYS A 50 11.10 -11.14 2.33
C LYS A 50 9.83 -11.35 1.51
N PHE A 51 9.90 -12.23 0.52
CA PHE A 51 8.75 -12.64 -0.27
C PHE A 51 7.66 -13.27 0.61
N ARG A 52 8.03 -14.27 1.42
CA ARG A 52 7.12 -14.97 2.33
C ARG A 52 6.45 -14.02 3.31
N GLN A 53 7.21 -13.13 3.95
CA GLN A 53 6.65 -12.13 4.88
C GLN A 53 5.68 -11.17 4.19
N THR A 54 5.99 -10.77 2.95
CA THR A 54 5.12 -9.88 2.17
C THR A 54 3.84 -10.58 1.77
N LEU A 55 3.93 -11.83 1.30
CA LEU A 55 2.78 -12.66 0.95
C LEU A 55 1.85 -12.86 2.15
N HIS A 56 2.39 -13.22 3.33
CA HIS A 56 1.58 -13.35 4.55
C HIS A 56 0.84 -12.04 4.90
N ARG A 57 1.52 -10.89 4.82
CA ARG A 57 0.88 -9.60 5.06
C ARG A 57 -0.23 -9.32 4.05
N CYS A 58 -0.01 -9.63 2.77
CA CYS A 58 -1.01 -9.48 1.73
C CYS A 58 -2.21 -10.40 1.95
N LEU A 59 -2.00 -11.64 2.39
CA LEU A 59 -3.07 -12.58 2.74
C LEU A 59 -3.90 -12.08 3.92
N ASN A 60 -3.26 -11.60 4.99
CA ASN A 60 -3.98 -11.05 6.14
C ASN A 60 -4.81 -9.82 5.73
N ASN A 61 -4.23 -8.89 4.98
CA ASN A 61 -4.95 -7.71 4.48
C ASN A 61 -6.12 -8.10 3.56
N TRP A 62 -5.96 -9.13 2.75
CA TRP A 62 -7.01 -9.63 1.86
C TRP A 62 -8.15 -10.27 2.67
N GLN A 63 -7.83 -11.10 3.66
CA GLN A 63 -8.82 -11.74 4.53
C GLN A 63 -9.59 -10.72 5.39
N GLU A 64 -8.91 -9.71 5.94
CA GLU A 64 -9.51 -8.73 6.83
C GLU A 64 -10.26 -7.62 6.09
N ALA A 65 -9.71 -7.14 4.97
CA ALA A 65 -10.16 -5.92 4.31
C ALA A 65 -10.48 -6.07 2.82
N GLY A 66 -10.29 -7.26 2.23
CA GLY A 66 -10.47 -7.48 0.78
C GLY A 66 -9.51 -6.62 -0.06
N SER A 67 -8.37 -6.24 0.50
CA SER A 67 -7.44 -5.29 -0.12
C SER A 67 -6.00 -5.77 -0.05
N ILE A 68 -5.22 -5.43 -1.07
CA ILE A 68 -3.82 -5.84 -1.21
C ILE A 68 -2.90 -4.79 -0.56
N GLY A 69 -3.29 -3.52 -0.66
CA GLY A 69 -2.63 -2.36 -0.06
C GLY A 69 -3.33 -1.85 1.19
N ARG A 70 -2.77 -0.78 1.78
CA ARG A 70 -3.49 -0.02 2.81
C ARG A 70 -4.76 0.57 2.20
N LYS A 71 -5.90 0.43 2.88
CA LYS A 71 -7.14 1.13 2.52
C LYS A 71 -6.84 2.61 2.26
N LYS A 72 -7.28 3.14 1.12
CA LYS A 72 -7.12 4.56 0.78
C LYS A 72 -7.75 5.39 1.89
N GLY A 73 -6.98 6.29 2.49
CA GLY A 73 -7.43 7.11 3.63
C GLY A 73 -7.28 6.47 5.02
N SER A 74 -6.66 5.29 5.17
CA SER A 74 -6.33 4.68 6.47
C SER A 74 -5.24 5.42 7.27
N GLY A 75 -4.70 6.51 6.73
CA GLY A 75 -3.76 7.36 7.44
C GLY A 75 -4.47 8.36 8.34
N ARG A 76 -3.74 8.87 9.34
CA ARG A 76 -4.20 10.03 10.12
C ARG A 76 -4.61 11.15 9.16
N PRO A 77 -5.81 11.75 9.34
CA PRO A 77 -6.23 12.89 8.52
C PRO A 77 -5.12 13.94 8.48
N LYS A 78 -4.74 14.35 7.27
CA LYS A 78 -3.76 15.43 7.10
C LYS A 78 -4.44 16.74 7.48
N LEU A 79 -3.78 17.54 8.33
CA LEU A 79 -4.23 18.90 8.66
C LEU A 79 -4.28 19.81 7.42
N ARG A 80 -3.49 19.49 6.38
CA ARG A 80 -3.48 20.18 5.09
C ARG A 80 -4.54 19.59 4.16
N THR A 81 -5.80 19.94 4.38
CA THR A 81 -6.90 19.66 3.43
C THR A 81 -6.83 20.63 2.24
N PRO A 82 -7.46 20.32 1.10
CA PRO A 82 -7.53 21.23 -0.05
C PRO A 82 -8.10 22.60 0.33
N GLU A 83 -9.12 22.61 1.19
CA GLU A 83 -9.75 23.81 1.72
C GLU A 83 -8.78 24.67 2.53
N VAL A 84 -7.97 24.05 3.39
CA VAL A 84 -6.94 24.76 4.17
C VAL A 84 -5.84 25.31 3.25
N VAL A 85 -5.46 24.57 2.21
CA VAL A 85 -4.46 25.03 1.22
C VAL A 85 -4.99 26.23 0.43
N GLU A 86 -6.24 26.18 -0.02
CA GLU A 86 -6.89 27.27 -0.74
C GLU A 86 -7.03 28.52 0.15
N ASN A 87 -7.41 28.34 1.42
CA ASN A 87 -7.48 29.43 2.38
C ASN A 87 -6.10 30.10 2.60
N VAL A 88 -5.03 29.32 2.77
CA VAL A 88 -3.66 29.85 2.86
C VAL A 88 -3.27 30.60 1.58
N GLN A 89 -3.61 30.08 0.40
CA GLN A 89 -3.32 30.74 -0.88
C GLN A 89 -4.05 32.08 -1.01
N ASN A 90 -5.32 32.13 -0.59
CA ASN A 90 -6.11 33.36 -0.59
C ASN A 90 -5.54 34.42 0.36
N ILE A 91 -5.10 34.03 1.56
CA ILE A 91 -4.50 34.98 2.52
C ILE A 91 -3.16 35.51 2.00
N ILE A 92 -2.32 34.67 1.42
CA ILE A 92 -1.04 35.11 0.82
C ILE A 92 -1.29 36.01 -0.38
N GLY A 93 -2.28 35.70 -1.23
CA GLY A 93 -2.66 36.50 -2.39
C GLY A 93 -3.22 37.88 -2.01
N ALA A 94 -4.00 37.97 -0.94
CA ALA A 94 -4.55 39.22 -0.43
C ALA A 94 -3.54 40.03 0.40
N ALA A 95 -2.66 39.37 1.15
CA ALA A 95 -1.67 39.97 2.03
C ALA A 95 -0.33 39.20 1.98
N SER A 96 0.56 39.63 1.08
CA SER A 96 1.87 38.99 0.85
C SER A 96 2.84 39.06 2.04
N ARG A 97 2.50 39.85 3.08
CA ARG A 97 3.33 40.07 4.28
C ARG A 97 2.87 39.31 5.52
N THR A 98 1.82 38.50 5.41
CA THR A 98 1.31 37.73 6.55
C THR A 98 2.36 36.73 7.03
N SER A 99 2.73 36.80 8.31
CA SER A 99 3.75 35.90 8.86
C SER A 99 3.23 34.46 8.90
N ILE A 100 4.14 33.48 8.79
CA ILE A 100 3.79 32.04 8.87
C ILE A 100 3.03 31.73 10.16
N ARG A 101 3.39 32.36 11.28
CA ARG A 101 2.72 32.20 12.57
C ARG A 101 1.27 32.68 12.54
N GLN A 102 1.02 33.83 11.91
CA GLN A 102 -0.33 34.37 11.75
C GLN A 102 -1.17 33.52 10.80
N LEU A 103 -0.57 33.02 9.72
CA LEU A 103 -1.23 32.09 8.80
C LEU A 103 -1.68 30.82 9.53
N ALA A 104 -0.79 30.21 10.32
CA ALA A 104 -1.11 29.02 11.11
C ALA A 104 -2.28 29.27 12.09
N GLN A 105 -2.29 30.41 12.78
CA GLN A 105 -3.40 30.80 13.66
C GLN A 105 -4.72 31.02 12.91
N GLN A 106 -4.69 31.60 11.71
CA GLN A 106 -5.89 31.88 10.92
C GLN A 106 -6.48 30.64 10.26
N THR A 107 -5.64 29.67 9.88
CA THR A 107 -6.07 28.47 9.14
C THR A 107 -6.15 27.20 9.99
N GLY A 108 -5.82 27.29 11.29
CA GLY A 108 -5.85 26.15 12.21
C GLY A 108 -4.78 25.08 11.91
N LEU A 109 -3.64 25.50 11.34
CA LEU A 109 -2.49 24.65 11.02
C LEU A 109 -1.48 24.56 12.16
#